data_AF-A0A847GMK8-F1
#
_entry.id   AF-A0A847GMK8-F1
#
_cell.length_a   1.000
_cell.length_b   1.000
_cell.length_c   1.000
_cell.angle_alpha   90.00
_cell.angle_beta   90.00
_cell.angle_gamma   90.00
#
_symmetry.space_group_name_H-M   'P 1'
#
loop_
_entity.id
_entity.type
_entity.pdbx_description
1 polymer ?
#
loop_
_entity_poly.entity_id
_entity_poly.type
_entity_poly.pdbx_seq_one_letter_code
_entity_poly.pdbx_strand_id
1 'polypeptide(L)'
;MLIPRFTIRGLLLLMTGSSFFFLVLAFAVRGRVWAIAVSVGVASLLLAFLGYAFVFGVAYVVASIASLLRGAAPGPASPFATAEPPPQIIPPDEPE
;
A
#
# COMPACT_ATOMS: atom_id res chain seq x y z
N MET A 1 -18.02 16.70 8.56
CA MET A 1 -18.55 15.50 9.26
C MET A 1 -17.73 14.29 8.82
N LEU A 2 -16.68 13.96 9.58
CA LEU A 2 -15.68 12.96 9.20
C LEU A 2 -15.40 12.06 10.41
N ILE A 3 -16.46 11.56 11.07
CA ILE A 3 -16.33 10.42 11.98
C ILE A 3 -16.41 9.20 11.08
N PRO A 4 -15.29 8.57 10.71
CA PRO A 4 -15.34 7.35 9.95
C PRO A 4 -15.91 6.32 10.92
N ARG A 5 -17.06 5.78 10.55
CA ARG A 5 -17.76 4.66 11.19
C ARG A 5 -16.92 3.39 11.02
N PHE A 6 -15.69 3.42 11.57
CA PHE A 6 -14.90 2.27 11.93
C PHE A 6 -15.70 1.54 13.01
N THR A 7 -16.66 0.81 12.48
CA THR A 7 -17.44 -0.30 13.00
C THR A 7 -16.99 -0.77 14.37
N ILE A 8 -17.89 -0.69 15.35
CA ILE A 8 -17.82 -1.42 16.63
C ILE A 8 -17.32 -2.86 16.41
N ARG A 9 -17.71 -3.50 15.30
CA ARG A 9 -17.23 -4.83 14.87
C ARG A 9 -15.70 -4.91 14.71
N GLY A 10 -15.08 -3.90 14.09
CA GLY A 10 -13.62 -3.84 13.92
C GLY A 10 -12.89 -3.67 15.25
N LEU A 11 -13.42 -2.83 16.15
CA LEU A 11 -12.87 -2.68 17.50
C LEU A 11 -12.96 -3.99 18.29
N LEU A 12 -14.11 -4.65 18.24
CA LEU A 12 -14.33 -5.95 18.89
C LEU A 12 -13.39 -7.02 18.34
N LEU A 13 -13.23 -7.11 17.01
CA LEU A 13 -12.29 -8.05 16.38
C LEU A 13 -10.85 -7.79 16.81
N LEU A 14 -10.43 -6.52 16.87
CA LEU A 14 -9.09 -6.17 17.31
C LEU A 14 -8.87 -6.54 18.78
N MET A 15 -9.87 -6.30 19.64
CA MET A 15 -9.81 -6.66 21.05
C MET A 15 -9.78 -8.17 21.27
N THR A 16 -10.62 -8.93 20.57
CA THR A 16 -10.61 -10.41 20.62
C THR A 16 -9.30 -10.97 20.09
N GLY A 17 -8.80 -10.48 18.97
CA GLY A 17 -7.52 -10.89 18.40
C GLY A 17 -6.35 -10.62 19.35
N SER A 18 -6.32 -9.44 19.96
CA SER A 18 -5.30 -9.07 20.96
C SER A 18 -5.37 -9.97 22.20
N SER A 19 -6.58 -10.22 22.71
CA SER A 19 -6.79 -11.12 23.86
C SER A 19 -6.32 -12.54 23.57
N PHE A 20 -6.65 -13.08 22.41
CA PHE A 20 -6.21 -14.41 21.99
C PHE A 20 -4.68 -14.48 21.85
N PHE A 21 -4.06 -13.47 21.25
CA PHE A 21 -2.60 -13.38 21.14
C PHE A 21 -1.92 -13.39 22.52
N PHE A 22 -2.39 -12.58 23.47
CA PHE A 22 -1.85 -12.57 24.83
C PHE A 22 -2.10 -13.87 25.59
N LEU A 23 -3.22 -14.55 25.33
CA LEU A 23 -3.50 -15.87 25.90
C LEU A 23 -2.45 -16.91 25.41
N VAL A 24 -2.15 -16.93 24.11
CA VAL A 24 -1.10 -17.79 23.55
C VAL A 24 0.27 -17.46 24.15
N LEU A 25 0.59 -16.17 24.29
CA LEU A 25 1.82 -15.72 24.95
C LEU A 25 1.90 -16.21 26.41
N ALA A 26 0.80 -16.15 27.15
CA ALA A 26 0.75 -16.65 28.52
C ALA A 26 1.00 -18.17 28.60
N PHE A 27 0.51 -18.94 27.63
CA PHE A 27 0.84 -20.37 27.52
C PHE A 27 2.30 -20.61 27.15
N ALA A 28 2.91 -19.75 26.34
CA ALA A 28 4.33 -19.83 26.00
C ALA A 28 5.21 -19.57 27.23
N VAL A 29 4.89 -18.56 28.06
CA VAL A 29 5.59 -18.29 29.33
C VAL A 29 5.47 -19.46 30.31
N ARG A 30 4.35 -20.18 30.28
CA ARG A 30 4.15 -21.42 31.07
C ARG A 30 4.92 -22.63 30.51
N GLY A 31 5.74 -22.46 29.48
CA GLY A 31 6.61 -23.51 28.94
C GLY A 31 5.90 -24.51 28.03
N ARG A 32 4.68 -24.22 27.55
CA ARG A 32 4.00 -25.12 26.60
C ARG A 32 4.65 -25.00 25.23
N VAL A 33 5.32 -26.07 24.80
CA VAL A 33 6.12 -26.13 23.54
C VAL A 33 5.33 -25.66 22.31
N TRP A 34 4.07 -26.07 22.17
CA TRP A 34 3.25 -25.65 21.02
C TRP A 34 3.01 -24.13 20.98
N ALA A 35 2.82 -23.49 22.13
CA ALA A 35 2.56 -22.06 22.23
C ALA A 35 3.82 -21.23 21.95
N ILE A 36 4.98 -21.76 22.34
CA ILE A 36 6.28 -21.18 21.97
C ILE A 36 6.46 -21.23 20.46
N ALA A 37 6.23 -22.39 19.82
CA ALA A 37 6.36 -22.54 18.37
C ALA A 37 5.45 -21.57 17.60
N VAL A 38 4.18 -21.44 18.02
CA VAL A 38 3.25 -20.47 17.42
C VAL A 38 3.71 -19.03 17.62
N SER A 39 4.14 -18.66 18.83
CA SER A 39 4.59 -17.29 19.13
C SER A 39 5.83 -16.91 18.31
N VAL A 40 6.80 -17.81 18.21
CA VAL A 40 8.00 -17.62 17.38
C VAL A 40 7.62 -17.51 15.91
N GLY A 41 6.74 -18.38 15.39
CA GLY A 41 6.29 -18.33 14.01
C GLY A 41 5.60 -17.01 13.66
N VAL A 42 4.70 -16.52 14.52
CA VAL A 42 4.05 -15.22 14.35
C VAL A 42 5.07 -14.07 14.41
N ALA A 43 6.01 -14.11 15.35
CA ALA A 43 7.07 -13.10 15.45
C ALA A 43 7.98 -13.08 14.22
N SER A 44 8.36 -14.24 13.70
CA SER A 44 9.16 -14.36 12.47
C SER A 44 8.41 -13.80 11.25
N LEU A 45 7.12 -14.09 11.13
CA LEU A 45 6.29 -13.57 10.04
C LEU A 45 6.17 -12.04 10.12
N LEU A 46 5.93 -11.51 11.32
CA LEU A 46 5.90 -10.06 11.57
C LEU A 46 7.24 -9.42 11.22
N LEU A 47 8.35 -10.02 11.62
CA LEU A 47 9.69 -9.50 11.33
C LEU A 47 9.99 -9.50 9.83
N ALA A 48 9.63 -10.56 9.12
CA ALA A 48 9.77 -10.64 7.67
C ALA A 48 8.94 -9.56 6.95
N PHE A 49 7.68 -9.38 7.38
CA PHE A 49 6.80 -8.34 6.84
C PHE A 49 7.36 -6.95 7.12
N LEU A 50 7.90 -6.71 8.32
CA LEU A 50 8.51 -5.45 8.69
C LEU A 50 9.77 -5.15 7.87
N GLY A 51 10.60 -6.18 7.61
CA GLY A 51 11.76 -6.07 6.72
C GLY A 51 11.35 -5.71 5.29
N TYR A 52 10.31 -6.36 4.76
CA TYR A 52 9.77 -6.02 3.44
C TYR A 52 9.22 -4.59 3.40
N ALA A 53 8.39 -4.22 4.38
CA ALA A 53 7.82 -2.89 4.49
C ALA A 53 8.90 -1.81 4.61
N PHE A 54 10.00 -2.09 5.32
CA PHE A 54 11.14 -1.18 5.44
C PHE A 54 11.83 -0.98 4.09
N VAL A 55 12.23 -2.05 3.40
CA VAL A 55 12.89 -1.96 2.10
C VAL A 55 12.00 -1.26 1.08
N PHE A 56 10.71 -1.63 1.03
CA PHE A 56 9.73 -0.98 0.18
C PHE A 56 9.56 0.49 0.53
N GLY A 57 9.49 0.84 1.82
CA GLY A 57 9.40 2.22 2.30
C GLY A 57 10.59 3.06 1.87
N VAL A 58 11.81 2.53 1.98
CA VAL A 58 13.03 3.20 1.50
C VAL A 58 12.96 3.41 -0.01
N ALA A 59 12.64 2.37 -0.78
CA ALA A 59 12.51 2.46 -2.23
C ALA A 59 11.45 3.49 -2.65
N TYR A 60 10.32 3.54 -1.95
CA TYR A 60 9.25 4.50 -2.18
C TYR A 60 9.69 5.94 -1.91
N VAL A 61 10.41 6.19 -0.81
CA VAL A 61 10.96 7.53 -0.49
C VAL A 61 11.96 7.95 -1.56
N VAL A 62 12.88 7.07 -1.95
CA VAL A 62 13.86 7.35 -3.01
C VAL A 62 13.15 7.64 -4.34
N ALA A 63 12.16 6.84 -4.73
CA ALA A 63 11.39 7.05 -5.96
C ALA A 63 10.61 8.37 -5.92
N SER A 64 10.04 8.73 -4.77
CA SER A 64 9.30 9.99 -4.57
C SER A 64 10.21 11.20 -4.67
N ILE A 65 11.42 11.14 -4.11
CA ILE A 65 12.41 12.23 -4.27
C ILE A 65 12.89 12.30 -5.72
N ALA A 66 13.16 11.15 -6.34
CA ALA A 66 13.60 11.08 -7.73
C ALA A 66 12.55 11.56 -8.73
N SER A 67 11.25 11.40 -8.44
CA SER A 67 10.17 11.93 -9.27
C SER A 67 10.02 13.44 -9.10
N LEU A 68 10.21 13.98 -7.88
CA LEU A 68 10.25 15.41 -7.64
C LEU A 68 11.43 16.10 -8.35
N LEU A 69 12.62 15.46 -8.35
CA LEU A 69 13.81 15.99 -8.99
C LEU A 69 13.81 15.86 -10.52
N ARG A 70 13.13 14.84 -11.08
CA ARG A 70 13.06 14.64 -12.55
C ARG A 70 12.18 15.66 -13.27
N GLY A 71 11.44 16.50 -12.56
CA GLY A 71 10.40 17.34 -13.15
C GLY A 71 9.31 16.48 -13.81
N ALA A 72 8.25 17.10 -14.34
CA ALA A 72 7.28 16.36 -15.13
C ALA A 72 8.01 15.72 -16.32
N ALA A 73 8.26 14.41 -16.25
CA ALA A 73 8.71 13.65 -17.40
C ALA A 73 7.73 13.96 -18.55
N PRO A 74 8.21 14.17 -19.79
CA PRO A 74 7.31 14.22 -20.93
C PRO A 74 6.43 12.98 -20.82
N GLY A 75 5.11 13.20 -20.68
CA GLY A 75 4.16 12.10 -20.55
C GLY A 75 4.42 11.08 -21.64
N PRO A 76 4.09 9.79 -21.45
CA PRO A 76 4.39 8.74 -22.40
C PRO A 76 3.96 9.23 -23.79
N ALA A 77 4.96 9.63 -24.59
CA ALA A 77 4.74 10.13 -25.92
C ALA A 77 4.40 8.87 -26.70
N SER A 78 3.11 8.53 -26.68
CA SER A 78 2.56 7.57 -27.61
C SER A 78 3.12 7.98 -28.97
N PRO A 79 3.69 7.05 -29.75
CA PRO A 79 4.14 7.37 -31.11
C PRO A 79 2.99 7.85 -32.00
N PHE A 80 1.75 7.79 -31.53
CA PHE A 80 0.53 8.27 -32.16
C PHE A 80 -0.01 9.59 -31.57
N ALA A 81 0.60 10.10 -30.49
CA ALA A 81 0.28 11.43 -29.96
C ALA A 81 1.13 12.48 -30.68
N THR A 82 0.82 12.73 -31.95
CA THR A 82 1.33 13.92 -32.64
C THR A 82 0.79 15.16 -31.93
N ALA A 83 1.67 16.04 -31.50
CA ALA A 83 1.33 17.31 -30.84
C ALA A 83 0.63 18.32 -31.79
N GLU A 84 0.40 17.93 -33.04
CA GLU A 84 -0.15 18.75 -34.10
C GLU A 84 -1.55 18.24 -34.47
N PRO A 85 -2.54 19.13 -34.61
CA PRO A 85 -3.85 18.75 -35.11
C PRO A 85 -3.72 18.05 -36.46
N PRO A 86 -4.45 16.95 -36.72
CA PRO A 86 -4.41 16.29 -38.01
C PRO A 86 -4.75 17.29 -39.12
N PRO A 87 -4.05 17.26 -40.27
CA PRO A 87 -4.31 18.18 -41.36
C PRO A 87 -5.78 18.10 -41.76
N GLN A 88 -6.46 19.25 -41.74
CA GLN A 88 -7.88 19.34 -42.00
C GLN A 88 -8.10 19.20 -43.52
N ILE A 89 -8.58 18.02 -43.95
CA ILE A 89 -8.84 17.72 -45.37
C ILE A 89 -10.13 18.40 -45.86
N ILE A 90 -11.04 18.74 -44.93
CA ILE A 90 -12.35 19.29 -45.24
C ILE A 90 -12.34 20.79 -44.93
N PRO A 91 -12.49 21.67 -45.93
CA PRO A 91 -12.68 23.10 -45.71
C PRO A 91 -13.93 23.35 -44.86
N PRO A 92 -13.93 24.33 -43.95
CA PRO A 92 -15.14 24.70 -43.22
C PRO A 92 -16.22 25.17 -44.19
N ASP A 93 -17.42 24.58 -44.10
CA ASP A 93 -18.60 25.12 -44.80
C ASP A 93 -19.03 26.43 -44.11
N GLU A 94 -19.06 27.51 -44.88
CA GLU A 94 -19.64 28.78 -44.42
C GLU A 94 -21.16 28.64 -44.37
N PRO A 95 -21.82 29.00 -43.24
CA PRO A 95 -23.27 29.00 -43.18
C PRO A 95 -23.85 30.14 -44.04
N GLU A 96 -24.82 29.80 -44.90
CA GLU A 96 -25.64 30.75 -45.67
C GLU A 96 -26.50 31.68 -44.79
#